data_AF-A0A560WBV9-F1
#
_entry.id   AF-A0A560WBV9-F1
#
_cell.length_a   1.000
_cell.length_b   1.000
_cell.length_c   1.000
_cell.angle_alpha   90.00
_cell.angle_beta   90.00
_cell.angle_gamma   90.00
#
_symmetry.space_group_name_H-M   'P 1'
#
loop_
_entity.id
_entity.type
_entity.pdbx_description
1 polymer ?
#
loop_
_entity_poly.entity_id
_entity_poly.type
_entity_poly.pdbx_seq_one_letter_code
_entity_poly.pdbx_strand_id
1 'polypeptide(L)'
;MSGGFGSNAYAREELVAEMSSAFICAALGIVPTVRHEDYIAAWIALLKEDHCAIFRAASHASKAADYILAFDPREADSDALDGTLTAETRRGVAA
;
A
#
# COMPACT_ATOMS: atom_id res chain seq x y z
N MET A 1 -2.61 6.20 -24.77
CA MET A 1 -3.19 6.09 -23.41
C MET A 1 -4.70 6.25 -23.57
N SER A 2 -5.44 5.15 -23.60
CA SER A 2 -6.90 5.16 -23.83
C SER A 2 -7.60 4.57 -22.61
N GLY A 3 -7.79 5.40 -21.59
CA GLY A 3 -8.52 5.11 -20.37
C GLY A 3 -9.29 6.36 -19.97
N GLY A 4 -10.48 6.54 -20.54
CA GLY A 4 -11.36 7.65 -20.15
C GLY A 4 -11.93 7.43 -18.75
N PHE A 5 -12.36 8.53 -18.11
CA PHE A 5 -13.11 8.47 -16.86
C PHE A 5 -14.31 7.53 -16.99
N GLY A 6 -14.49 6.64 -16.00
CA GLY A 6 -15.54 5.62 -16.02
C GLY A 6 -15.22 4.35 -16.84
N SER A 7 -14.04 4.24 -17.45
CA SER A 7 -13.62 2.99 -18.09
C SER A 7 -13.18 1.94 -17.06
N ASN A 8 -13.23 0.65 -17.42
CA ASN A 8 -12.77 -0.44 -16.55
C ASN A 8 -11.26 -0.35 -16.24
N ALA A 9 -10.45 0.13 -17.20
CA ALA A 9 -9.04 0.42 -16.95
C ALA A 9 -8.85 1.50 -15.89
N TYR A 10 -9.61 2.59 -16.00
CA TYR A 10 -9.62 3.66 -15.00
C TYR A 10 -10.07 3.17 -13.61
N ALA A 11 -11.12 2.34 -13.54
CA ALA A 11 -11.58 1.75 -12.29
C ALA A 11 -10.52 0.86 -11.61
N ARG A 12 -9.67 0.16 -12.38
CA ARG A 12 -8.53 -0.59 -11.83
C ARG A 12 -7.45 0.31 -11.25
N GLU A 13 -7.12 1.39 -11.96
CA GLU A 13 -6.13 2.37 -11.49
C GLU A 13 -6.60 3.04 -10.20
N GLU A 14 -7.86 3.46 -10.14
CA GLU A 14 -8.49 4.02 -8.94
C GLU A 14 -8.50 3.02 -7.78
N LEU A 15 -8.77 1.73 -8.03
CA LEU A 15 -8.74 0.70 -6.99
C LEU A 15 -7.32 0.55 -6.39
N VAL A 16 -6.29 0.54 -7.23
CA VAL A 16 -4.89 0.48 -6.75
C VAL A 16 -4.55 1.72 -5.94
N ALA A 17 -4.91 2.92 -6.44
CA ALA A 17 -4.62 4.18 -5.78
C ALA A 17 -5.28 4.29 -4.41
N GLU A 18 -6.57 3.94 -4.30
CA GLU A 18 -7.30 3.97 -3.04
C GLU A 18 -6.75 2.94 -2.03
N MET A 19 -6.43 1.71 -2.47
CA MET A 19 -5.79 0.72 -1.59
C MET A 19 -4.41 1.17 -1.10
N SER A 20 -3.58 1.76 -1.98
CA SER A 20 -2.28 2.33 -1.58
C SER A 20 -2.46 3.43 -0.54
N SER A 21 -3.43 4.32 -0.76
CA SER A 21 -3.71 5.39 0.20
C SER A 21 -4.13 4.84 1.56
N ALA A 22 -4.94 3.77 1.59
CA ALA A 22 -5.35 3.11 2.82
C ALA A 22 -4.18 2.46 3.56
N PHE A 23 -3.27 1.78 2.84
CA PHE A 23 -2.06 1.20 3.44
C PHE A 23 -1.14 2.26 4.04
N ILE A 24 -0.93 3.37 3.32
CA ILE A 24 -0.11 4.50 3.81
C ILE A 24 -0.79 5.14 5.03
N CYS A 25 -2.10 5.38 4.98
CA CYS A 25 -2.82 5.94 6.12
C CYS A 25 -2.70 5.05 7.36
N ALA A 26 -2.85 3.73 7.19
CA ALA A 26 -2.67 2.77 8.27
C ALA A 26 -1.25 2.80 8.86
N ALA A 27 -0.22 2.81 8.00
CA ALA A 27 1.18 2.86 8.43
C ALA A 27 1.52 4.17 9.18
N LEU A 28 0.97 5.30 8.73
CA LEU A 28 1.24 6.61 9.32
C LEU A 28 0.32 6.96 10.50
N GLY A 29 -0.65 6.11 10.84
CA GLY A 29 -1.65 6.37 11.87
C GLY A 29 -2.65 7.49 11.49
N ILE A 30 -2.84 7.74 10.20
CA ILE A 30 -3.76 8.73 9.67
C ILE A 30 -5.15 8.10 9.57
N VAL A 31 -6.16 8.75 10.16
CA VAL A 31 -7.56 8.34 9.98
C VAL A 31 -8.03 8.83 8.62
N PRO A 32 -8.38 7.93 7.68
CA PRO A 32 -8.85 8.34 6.36
C PRO A 32 -10.27 8.91 6.44
N THR A 33 -10.56 9.90 5.60
CA THR A 33 -11.92 10.37 5.35
C THR A 33 -12.54 9.59 4.20
N VAL A 34 -13.83 9.25 4.30
CA VAL A 34 -14.57 8.56 3.24
C VAL A 34 -14.54 9.41 1.96
N ARG A 35 -14.16 8.80 0.83
CA ARG A 35 -14.27 9.39 -0.51
C ARG A 35 -15.35 8.67 -1.32
N HIS A 36 -15.99 9.43 -2.20
CA HIS A 36 -17.27 9.19 -2.88
C HIS A 36 -17.72 7.73 -3.11
N GLU A 37 -19.01 7.47 -2.90
CA GLU A 37 -19.67 6.16 -3.05
C GLU A 37 -19.65 5.59 -4.47
N ASP A 38 -19.50 6.45 -5.48
CA ASP A 38 -19.55 6.08 -6.90
C ASP A 38 -18.49 5.05 -7.30
N TYR A 39 -17.34 5.04 -6.62
CA TYR A 39 -16.26 4.09 -6.90
C TYR A 39 -16.57 2.67 -6.42
N ILE A 40 -17.40 2.52 -5.39
CA ILE A 40 -17.78 1.20 -4.83
C ILE A 40 -18.56 0.40 -5.87
N ALA A 41 -19.50 1.04 -6.58
CA ALA A 41 -20.27 0.39 -7.63
C ALA A 41 -19.37 -0.11 -8.78
N ALA A 42 -18.41 0.73 -9.22
CA ALA A 42 -17.44 0.38 -10.25
C ALA A 42 -16.54 -0.78 -9.82
N TRP A 43 -16.07 -0.80 -8.57
CA TRP A 43 -15.25 -1.89 -8.04
C TRP A 43 -16.02 -3.19 -7.86
N ILE A 44 -17.28 -3.14 -7.43
CA ILE A 44 -18.13 -4.35 -7.35
C ILE A 44 -18.33 -4.97 -8.74
N ALA A 45 -18.58 -4.16 -9.77
CA ALA A 45 -18.68 -4.65 -11.14
C ALA A 45 -17.37 -5.30 -11.60
N LEU A 46 -16.25 -4.67 -11.30
CA LEU A 46 -14.91 -5.17 -11.62
C LEU A 46 -14.60 -6.52 -10.94
N LEU A 47 -14.93 -6.66 -9.66
CA LEU A 47 -14.71 -7.88 -8.88
C LEU A 47 -15.63 -9.04 -9.29
N LYS A 48 -16.78 -8.72 -9.90
CA LYS A 48 -17.67 -9.73 -10.51
C LYS A 48 -17.11 -10.25 -11.83
N GLU A 49 -16.43 -9.41 -12.61
CA GLU A 49 -15.75 -9.83 -13.84
C GLU A 49 -14.46 -10.62 -13.56
N ASP A 50 -13.69 -10.20 -12.55
CA ASP A 50 -12.41 -10.81 -12.22
C ASP A 50 -12.19 -10.89 -10.70
N HIS A 51 -12.43 -12.08 -10.15
CA HIS A 51 -12.23 -12.37 -8.73
C HIS A 51 -10.76 -12.21 -8.29
N CYS A 52 -9.81 -12.31 -9.22
CA CYS A 52 -8.39 -12.10 -8.94
C CYS A 52 -7.97 -10.63 -8.99
N ALA A 53 -8.84 -9.73 -9.43
CA ALA A 53 -8.52 -8.31 -9.55
C ALA A 53 -8.16 -7.69 -8.20
N ILE A 54 -8.80 -8.10 -7.10
CA ILE A 54 -8.48 -7.61 -5.76
C ILE A 54 -7.04 -7.97 -5.35
N PHE A 55 -6.59 -9.20 -5.64
CA PHE A 55 -5.25 -9.64 -5.28
C PHE A 55 -4.16 -8.94 -6.10
N ARG A 56 -4.43 -8.71 -7.39
CA ARG A 56 -3.51 -7.94 -8.25
C ARG A 56 -3.46 -6.48 -7.81
N ALA A 57 -4.62 -5.87 -7.53
CA ALA A 57 -4.69 -4.51 -7.02
C ALA A 57 -3.94 -4.38 -5.69
N ALA A 58 -4.15 -5.30 -4.75
CA ALA A 58 -3.43 -5.36 -3.48
C ALA A 58 -1.91 -5.47 -3.68
N SER A 59 -1.45 -6.37 -4.57
CA SER A 59 -0.02 -6.55 -4.83
C SER A 59 0.62 -5.27 -5.40
N HIS A 60 -0.06 -4.58 -6.32
CA HIS A 60 0.42 -3.31 -6.84
C HIS A 60 0.37 -2.21 -5.76
N ALA A 61 -0.69 -2.18 -4.97
CA ALA A 61 -0.89 -1.19 -3.94
C ALA A 61 0.17 -1.30 -2.83
N SER A 62 0.53 -2.52 -2.41
CA SER A 62 1.60 -2.78 -1.45
C SER A 62 2.93 -2.26 -1.97
N LYS A 63 3.32 -2.58 -3.21
CA LYS A 63 4.59 -2.09 -3.80
C LYS A 63 4.65 -0.56 -3.84
N ALA A 64 3.54 0.09 -4.17
CA ALA A 64 3.47 1.55 -4.19
C ALA A 64 3.56 2.15 -2.77
N ALA A 65 2.88 1.54 -1.79
CA ALA A 65 2.96 1.96 -0.40
C ALA A 65 4.38 1.76 0.16
N ASP A 66 4.99 0.59 -0.05
CA ASP A 66 6.36 0.28 0.37
C ASP A 66 7.35 1.29 -0.21
N TYR A 67 7.21 1.61 -1.51
CA TYR A 67 8.06 2.62 -2.15
C TYR A 67 7.93 3.99 -1.49
N ILE A 68 6.71 4.44 -1.18
CA ILE A 68 6.48 5.75 -0.55
C ILE A 68 7.00 5.74 0.90
N LEU A 69 6.71 4.69 1.66
CA LEU A 69 7.09 4.55 3.06
C LEU A 69 8.60 4.37 3.25
N ALA A 70 9.32 3.87 2.24
CA ALA A 70 10.79 3.81 2.26
C ALA A 70 11.47 5.18 2.39
N PHE A 71 10.74 6.28 2.15
CA PHE A 71 11.22 7.65 2.36
C PHE A 71 10.81 8.25 3.73
N ASP A 72 10.13 7.48 4.58
CA ASP A 72 9.80 7.91 5.94
C ASP A 72 11.06 7.97 6.81
N PRO A 73 11.43 9.14 7.36
CA PRO A 73 12.60 9.27 8.23
C PRO A 73 12.55 8.37 9.47
N ARG A 74 11.35 7.99 9.93
CA ARG A 74 11.16 7.15 11.12
C ARG A 74 11.55 5.69 10.87
N GLU A 75 11.34 5.19 9.66
CA GLU A 75 11.75 3.84 9.27
C GLU A 75 13.27 3.74 9.16
N ALA A 76 13.94 4.79 8.65
CA ALA A 76 15.40 4.85 8.59
C ALA A 76 16.06 4.79 9.98
N ASP A 77 15.41 5.38 10.99
CA ASP A 77 15.88 5.35 12.39
C ASP A 77 15.62 3.97 13.04
N SER A 78 14.50 3.31 12.70
CA SER A 78 14.17 1.95 13.14
C SER A 78 15.18 0.91 12.62
N ASP A 79 15.50 0.94 11.33
CA ASP A 79 16.48 0.02 10.73
C ASP A 79 17.89 0.21 11.33
N ALA A 80 18.26 1.44 11.68
CA ALA A 80 19.53 1.73 12.35
C ALA A 80 19.57 1.16 13.79
N LEU A 81 18.45 1.23 14.51
CA LEU A 81 18.31 0.67 15.86
C LEU A 81 18.35 -0.87 15.84
N ASP A 82 17.63 -1.52 14.93
CA ASP A 82 17.62 -2.98 14.76
C ASP A 82 18.99 -3.52 14.32
N GLY A 83 19.67 -2.82 13.41
CA GLY A 83 21.04 -3.14 13.00
C GLY A 83 22.03 -3.08 14.16
N THR A 84 21.85 -2.14 15.09
CA THR A 84 22.69 -1.97 16.27
C THR A 84 22.43 -3.08 17.30
N LEU A 85 21.16 -3.39 17.58
CA LEU A 85 20.74 -4.43 18.52
C LEU A 85 21.24 -5.83 18.08
N THR A 86 21.15 -6.12 16.77
CA THR A 86 21.62 -7.40 16.20
C THR A 86 23.15 -7.51 16.18
N ALA A 87 23.88 -6.40 16.08
CA ALA A 87 25.34 -6.37 16.18
C ALA A 87 25.83 -6.56 17.62
N GLU A 88 25.15 -5.96 18.59
CA GLU A 88 25.46 -6.14 20.02
C GLU A 88 25.13 -7.55 20.51
N THR A 89 23.99 -8.11 20.09
CA THR A 89 23.60 -9.49 20.42
C THR A 89 24.62 -10.50 19.86
N ARG A 90 25.13 -10.29 18.64
CA ARG A 90 26.18 -11.14 18.05
C ARG A 90 27.54 -11.02 18.76
N ARG A 91 27.86 -9.86 19.33
CA ARG A 91 29.08 -9.69 20.15
C ARG A 91 28.99 -10.38 21.50
N GLY A 92 27.80 -10.42 22.11
CA GLY A 92 27.58 -11.08 23.41
C GLY A 92 27.61 -12.61 23.37
N VAL A 93 27.38 -13.24 22.21
CA VAL A 93 27.40 -14.70 22.02
C VAL A 93 28.81 -15.25 21.72
N ALA A 94 29.77 -14.37 21.38
CA ALA A 94 31.14 -14.73 21.03
C ALA A 94 32.15 -14.59 22.19
N ALA A 95 31.68 -14.31 23.41
CA ALA A 95 32.46 -14.22 24.65
C ALA A 95 32.11 -15.37 25.61
#